data_AF-A0A812X7Q8-F1
#
_entry.id   AF-A0A812X7Q8-F1
#
_cell.length_a   1.000
_cell.length_b   1.000
_cell.length_c   1.000
_cell.angle_alpha   90.00
_cell.angle_beta   90.00
_cell.angle_gamma   90.00
#
_symmetry.space_group_name_H-M   'P 1'
#
loop_
_entity.id
_entity.type
_entity.pdbx_description
1 polymer ?
#
loop_
_entity_poly.entity_id
_entity_poly.type
_entity_poly.pdbx_seq_one_letter_code
_entity_poly.pdbx_strand_id
1 'polypeptide(L)'
;MAAGHYLATGSIACVYLQNSGLGNTINPLLSLCSKKVYAIPALLLIGWRGEPGKKDEPQHLLQGALTPTMLENMGVPFEILPDYAEGAFEVITKAYGHMEK
;
A
#
# COMPACT_ATOMS: atom_id res chain seq x y z
N MET A 1 14.00 -4.40 0.20
CA MET A 1 14.03 -5.10 -1.10
C MET A 1 13.47 -4.21 -2.22
N ALA A 2 12.21 -3.75 -2.14
CA ALA A 2 11.60 -2.89 -3.18
C ALA A 2 12.43 -1.67 -3.58
N ALA A 3 12.86 -0.86 -2.59
CA ALA A 3 13.70 0.31 -2.87
C ALA A 3 15.03 -0.06 -3.55
N GLY A 4 15.69 -1.14 -3.11
CA GLY A 4 16.91 -1.63 -3.75
C GLY A 4 16.70 -2.09 -5.19
N HIS A 5 15.57 -2.73 -5.49
CA HIS A 5 15.19 -3.10 -6.85
C HIS A 5 15.04 -1.88 -7.74
N TYR A 6 14.33 -0.84 -7.27
CA TYR A 6 14.18 0.41 -8.01
C TYR A 6 15.55 1.08 -8.26
N LEU A 7 16.39 1.18 -7.24
CA LEU A 7 17.73 1.76 -7.38
C LEU A 7 18.62 1.00 -8.36
N ALA A 8 18.46 -0.31 -8.48
CA ALA A 8 19.25 -1.14 -9.38
C ALA A 8 18.74 -1.14 -10.84
N THR A 9 17.43 -0.94 -11.05
CA THR A 9 16.79 -1.22 -12.35
C THR A 9 16.01 -0.04 -12.94
N GLY A 10 15.71 0.99 -12.13
CA GLY A 10 14.74 2.04 -12.46
C GLY A 10 13.28 1.57 -12.52
N SER A 11 13.01 0.28 -12.27
CA SER A 11 11.65 -0.29 -12.35
C SER A 11 10.93 -0.23 -11.00
N ILE A 12 9.67 0.21 -11.02
CA ILE A 12 8.83 0.32 -9.81
C ILE A 12 8.48 -1.09 -9.33
N ALA A 13 8.84 -1.41 -8.09
CA ALA A 13 8.50 -2.69 -7.48
C ALA A 13 7.04 -2.70 -6.98
N CYS A 14 6.36 -3.84 -7.15
CA CYS A 14 5.11 -4.14 -6.46
C CYS A 14 5.40 -4.90 -5.16
N VAL A 15 4.92 -4.36 -4.04
CA VAL A 15 5.02 -4.98 -2.71
C VAL A 15 3.65 -5.51 -2.34
N TYR A 16 3.51 -6.84 -2.38
CA TYR A 16 2.34 -7.52 -1.88
C TYR A 16 2.52 -7.84 -0.39
N LEU A 17 1.57 -7.42 0.43
CA LEU A 17 1.57 -7.67 1.87
C LEU A 17 0.13 -7.68 2.41
N GLN A 18 -0.07 -8.23 3.60
CA GLN A 18 -1.32 -8.03 4.34
C GLN A 18 -1.20 -6.80 5.24
N ASN A 19 -2.33 -6.23 5.66
CA ASN A 19 -2.36 -5.10 6.58
C ASN A 19 -1.69 -5.40 7.95
N SER A 20 -1.59 -6.68 8.35
CA SER A 20 -0.75 -7.12 9.47
C SER A 20 0.74 -6.79 9.29
N GLY A 21 1.25 -6.89 8.05
CA GLY A 21 2.61 -6.54 7.69
C GLY A 21 2.86 -5.03 7.59
N LEU A 22 1.81 -4.22 7.40
CA LEU A 22 1.94 -2.76 7.23
C LEU A 22 2.66 -2.10 8.40
N GLY A 23 2.38 -2.53 9.64
CA GLY A 23 3.06 -2.05 10.85
C GLY A 23 4.58 -2.24 10.83
N ASN A 24 5.05 -3.37 10.30
CA ASN A 24 6.49 -3.63 10.17
C ASN A 24 7.15 -2.79 9.08
N THR A 25 6.34 -2.21 8.17
CA THR A 25 6.84 -1.42 7.04
C THR A 25 6.82 0.10 7.28
N ILE A 26 6.39 0.58 8.45
CA ILE A 26 6.33 2.03 8.74
C ILE A 26 7.69 2.69 8.51
N ASN A 27 8.73 2.22 9.19
CA ASN A 27 10.06 2.83 9.10
C ASN A 27 10.61 2.82 7.66
N PRO A 28 10.64 1.69 6.93
CA PRO A 28 11.14 1.71 5.55
C PRO A 28 10.27 2.54 4.59
N LEU A 29 8.94 2.59 4.75
CA LEU A 29 8.09 3.43 3.90
C LEU A 29 8.35 4.93 4.15
N LEU A 30 8.43 5.35 5.42
CA LEU A 30 8.68 6.74 5.77
C LEU A 30 10.10 7.20 5.42
N SER A 31 11.09 6.34 5.61
CA SER A 31 12.50 6.67 5.33
C SER A 31 12.87 6.57 3.87
N LEU A 32 12.25 5.69 3.07
CA LEU A 32 12.65 5.44 1.68
C LEU A 32 11.64 5.96 0.65
N CYS A 33 10.34 5.82 0.92
CA CYS A 33 9.30 6.08 -0.08
C CYS A 33 8.64 7.46 0.07
N SER A 34 8.75 8.09 1.24
CA SER A 34 8.21 9.42 1.48
C SER A 34 8.81 10.46 0.53
N LYS A 35 7.94 11.29 -0.07
CA LYS A 35 8.34 12.45 -0.89
C LYS A 35 9.19 13.47 -0.13
N LYS A 36 9.17 13.45 1.21
CA LYS A 36 9.97 14.32 2.07
C LYS A 36 11.39 13.79 2.33
N VAL A 37 11.72 12.57 1.88
CA VAL A 37 13.02 11.93 2.15
C VAL A 37 13.71 11.52 0.85
N TYR A 38 13.52 10.28 0.37
CA TYR A 38 14.13 9.81 -0.89
C TYR A 38 13.15 9.66 -2.04
N ALA A 39 11.83 9.73 -1.79
CA ALA A 39 10.80 9.61 -2.81
C ALA A 39 10.91 8.37 -3.73
N ILE A 40 11.44 7.25 -3.23
CA ILE A 40 11.58 6.03 -4.03
C ILE A 40 10.19 5.42 -4.25
N PRO A 41 9.73 5.25 -5.50
CA PRO A 41 8.39 4.75 -5.78
C PRO A 41 8.27 3.24 -5.49
N ALA A 42 7.11 2.85 -4.96
CA ALA A 42 6.72 1.46 -4.78
C ALA A 42 5.19 1.35 -4.80
N LEU A 43 4.67 0.38 -5.55
CA LEU A 43 3.24 0.04 -5.51
C LEU A 43 2.98 -0.87 -4.31
N LEU A 44 2.05 -0.51 -3.44
CA LEU A 44 1.62 -1.37 -2.34
C LEU A 44 0.29 -2.04 -2.69
N LEU A 45 0.27 -3.37 -2.70
CA LEU A 45 -0.96 -4.16 -2.80
C LEU A 45 -1.22 -4.82 -1.44
N ILE A 46 -2.17 -4.26 -0.69
CA ILE A 46 -2.41 -4.60 0.71
C ILE A 46 -3.66 -5.47 0.83
N GLY A 47 -3.50 -6.72 1.27
CA GLY A 47 -4.62 -7.55 1.70
C GLY A 47 -5.27 -6.98 2.95
N TRP A 48 -6.54 -6.55 2.86
CA TRP A 48 -7.25 -5.86 3.94
C TRP A 48 -8.08 -6.84 4.79
N ARG A 49 -7.44 -7.41 5.82
CA ARG A 49 -8.18 -8.22 6.82
C ARG A 49 -8.93 -7.32 7.78
N GLY A 50 -10.12 -7.75 8.19
CA GLY A 50 -11.00 -6.99 9.07
C GLY A 50 -11.56 -5.70 8.47
N GLU A 51 -11.76 -5.68 7.15
CA GLU A 51 -12.47 -4.59 6.46
C GLU A 51 -13.83 -4.29 7.15
N PRO A 52 -14.15 -3.01 7.45
CA PRO A 52 -15.42 -2.64 8.05
C PRO A 52 -16.62 -3.16 7.24
N GLY A 53 -17.54 -3.85 7.91
CA GLY A 53 -18.71 -4.45 7.27
C GLY A 53 -18.50 -5.88 6.76
N LYS A 54 -17.27 -6.43 6.82
CA LYS A 54 -16.98 -7.84 6.50
C LYS A 54 -16.69 -8.64 7.76
N LYS A 55 -17.10 -9.91 7.76
CA LYS A 55 -16.86 -10.84 8.87
C LYS A 55 -15.39 -11.32 8.83
N ASP A 56 -14.69 -11.20 9.95
CA ASP A 56 -13.34 -11.74 10.17
C ASP A 56 -13.15 -11.97 11.69
N GLU A 57 -12.03 -12.54 12.09
CA GLU A 57 -11.71 -12.76 13.50
C GLU A 57 -11.53 -11.43 14.27
N PRO A 58 -11.86 -11.38 15.58
CA PRO A 58 -11.82 -10.14 16.37
C PRO A 58 -10.51 -9.35 16.29
N GLN A 59 -9.38 -10.05 16.27
CA GLN A 59 -8.06 -9.43 16.16
C GLN A 59 -7.83 -8.74 14.81
N HIS A 60 -8.46 -9.20 13.74
CA HIS A 60 -8.33 -8.58 12.42
C HIS A 60 -9.22 -7.35 12.31
N LEU A 61 -10.42 -7.36 12.91
CA LEU A 61 -11.37 -6.23 12.85
C LEU A 61 -10.76 -4.94 13.38
N LEU A 62 -10.03 -5.02 14.51
CA LEU A 62 -9.35 -3.85 15.08
C LEU A 62 -8.31 -3.28 14.11
N GLN A 63 -7.49 -4.15 13.53
CA GLN A 63 -6.44 -3.72 12.60
C GLN A 63 -7.01 -3.22 11.27
N GLY A 64 -8.04 -3.88 10.74
CA GLY A 64 -8.71 -3.49 9.51
C GLY A 64 -9.33 -2.11 9.61
N ALA A 65 -10.00 -1.80 10.71
CA ALA A 65 -10.55 -0.46 10.97
C ALA A 65 -9.47 0.65 11.02
N LEU A 66 -8.27 0.34 11.50
CA LEU A 66 -7.16 1.30 11.60
C LEU A 66 -6.34 1.46 10.31
N THR A 67 -6.46 0.50 9.38
CA THR A 67 -5.61 0.44 8.18
C THR A 67 -5.71 1.71 7.32
N PRO A 68 -6.91 2.25 7.00
CA PRO A 68 -7.03 3.49 6.22
C PRO A 68 -6.35 4.68 6.89
N THR A 69 -6.65 4.92 8.18
CA THR A 69 -6.07 6.03 8.95
C THR A 69 -4.55 5.94 9.05
N MET A 70 -4.00 4.72 9.13
CA MET A 70 -2.56 4.51 9.12
C MET A 70 -1.92 4.94 7.79
N LEU A 71 -2.53 4.56 6.66
CA LEU A 71 -2.08 4.97 5.33
C LEU A 71 -2.19 6.49 5.14
N GLU A 72 -3.30 7.10 5.57
CA GLU A 72 -3.51 8.55 5.56
C GLU A 72 -2.43 9.29 6.35
N ASN A 73 -2.17 8.87 7.59
CA ASN A 73 -1.17 9.48 8.46
C ASN A 73 0.26 9.32 7.93
N MET A 74 0.54 8.22 7.22
CA MET A 74 1.82 8.00 6.56
C MET A 74 1.94 8.79 5.24
N GLY A 75 0.85 9.43 4.79
CA GLY A 75 0.80 10.16 3.52
C GLY A 75 0.88 9.25 2.30
N VAL A 76 0.39 8.01 2.42
CA VAL A 76 0.32 7.03 1.32
C VAL A 76 -1.05 7.12 0.65
N PRO A 77 -1.17 7.64 -0.57
CA PRO A 77 -2.43 7.63 -1.30
C PRO A 77 -2.86 6.19 -1.59
N PHE A 78 -4.14 5.87 -1.40
CA PHE A 78 -4.69 4.54 -1.62
C PHE A 78 -6.13 4.60 -2.12
N GLU A 79 -6.56 3.52 -2.74
CA GLU A 79 -7.94 3.28 -3.16
C GLU A 79 -8.28 1.82 -2.85
N ILE A 80 -9.56 1.54 -2.56
CA ILE A 80 -10.03 0.18 -2.32
C ILE A 80 -10.22 -0.51 -3.67
N LEU A 81 -9.66 -1.71 -3.81
CA LEU A 81 -9.86 -2.52 -5.02
C LEU A 81 -11.30 -3.06 -5.03
N PRO A 82 -12.04 -2.88 -6.13
CA PRO A 82 -13.33 -3.51 -6.30
C PRO A 82 -13.20 -5.03 -6.53
N ASP A 83 -14.31 -5.74 -6.44
CA ASP A 83 -14.41 -7.19 -6.56
C ASP A 83 -14.59 -7.70 -8.02
N TYR A 84 -14.35 -6.83 -9.01
CA TYR A 84 -14.38 -7.15 -10.43
C TYR A 84 -13.10 -6.69 -11.12
N ALA A 85 -12.72 -7.42 -12.18
CA ALA A 85 -11.39 -7.31 -12.79
C ALA A 85 -11.14 -5.93 -13.42
N GLU A 86 -12.10 -5.41 -14.18
CA GLU A 86 -11.97 -4.15 -14.91
C GLU A 86 -11.69 -2.98 -13.97
N GLY A 87 -12.47 -2.86 -12.89
CA GLY A 87 -12.27 -1.80 -11.90
C GLY A 87 -10.98 -1.97 -11.11
N ALA A 88 -10.55 -3.21 -10.84
CA ALA A 88 -9.25 -3.46 -10.22
C ALA A 88 -8.09 -2.99 -11.12
N PHE A 89 -8.17 -3.25 -12.44
CA PHE A 89 -7.20 -2.74 -13.40
C PHE A 89 -7.19 -1.20 -13.44
N GLU A 90 -8.35 -0.54 -13.46
CA GLU A 90 -8.43 0.93 -13.46
C GLU A 90 -7.75 1.54 -12.23
N VAL A 91 -8.02 1.00 -11.04
CA VAL A 91 -7.41 1.47 -9.78
C VAL A 91 -5.89 1.28 -9.80
N ILE A 92 -5.42 0.11 -10.24
CA ILE A 92 -3.98 -0.19 -10.33
C ILE A 92 -3.29 0.73 -11.34
N THR A 93 -3.87 0.94 -12.53
CA THR A 93 -3.33 1.83 -13.56
C THR A 93 -3.25 3.27 -13.06
N LYS A 94 -4.28 3.75 -12.35
CA LYS A 94 -4.29 5.08 -11.75
C LYS A 94 -3.19 5.24 -10.69
N ALA A 95 -3.02 4.24 -9.82
CA ALA A 95 -1.96 4.23 -8.81
C ALA A 95 -0.57 4.21 -9.46
N TYR A 96 -0.38 3.40 -10.50
CA TYR A 96 0.87 3.34 -11.26
C TYR A 96 1.20 4.69 -11.91
N GLY A 97 0.24 5.31 -12.61
CA GLY A 97 0.41 6.62 -13.24
C GLY A 97 0.61 7.79 -12.26
N HIS A 98 0.33 7.62 -10.97
CA HIS A 98 0.69 8.60 -9.94
C HIS A 98 2.21 8.61 -9.65
N MET A 99 2.89 7.48 -9.84
CA MET A 99 4.30 7.30 -9.50
C MET A 99 5.25 7.65 -10.65
N GLU A 100 4.77 7.68 -11.89
CA GLU A 100 5.56 8.09 -13.07
C GLU A 100 5.67 9.62 -13.22
N LYS A 101 5.08 10.40 -12.31
CA LYS A 101 5.11 11.88 -12.30
C LYS A 101 6.11 12.42 -11.29
#